data_AF-A0AAV3ZTJ0-F1
#
_entry.id   AF-A0AAV3ZTJ0-F1
#
_cell.length_a   1.000
_cell.length_b   1.000
_cell.length_c   1.000
_cell.angle_alpha   90.00
_cell.angle_beta   90.00
_cell.angle_gamma   90.00
#
_symmetry.space_group_name_H-M   'P 1'
#
loop_
_entity.id
_entity.type
_entity.pdbx_description
1 polymer ?
#
loop_
_entity_poly.entity_id
_entity_poly.type
_entity_poly.pdbx_seq_one_letter_code
_entity_poly.pdbx_strand_id
1 'polypeptide(L)'
;MLRISWTAKKTNDTVLEEAHTTRLLISKIRKRQATFFGHVMRREKLENLVTTGMLEGKRSRGKQREKLIEGLTDWLKAGKSLEAKEATKDRKKWRTMIANAVKQGT
;
A
#
# COMPACT_ATOMS: atom_id res chain seq x y z
N MET A 1 22.08 -5.08 -17.23
CA MET A 1 21.98 -5.37 -15.78
C MET A 1 23.02 -4.51 -15.07
N LEU A 2 22.66 -3.74 -14.04
CA LEU A 2 23.62 -2.90 -13.32
C LEU A 2 24.57 -3.79 -12.52
N ARG A 3 25.89 -3.71 -12.77
CA ARG A 3 26.93 -4.51 -12.10
C ARG A 3 27.28 -3.91 -10.73
N ILE A 4 26.29 -3.78 -9.86
CA ILE A 4 26.43 -3.12 -8.55
C ILE A 4 27.17 -4.07 -7.59
N SER A 5 28.32 -3.61 -7.07
CA SER A 5 29.03 -4.34 -6.03
C SER A 5 28.23 -4.37 -4.73
N TRP A 6 28.19 -5.52 -4.06
CA TRP A 6 27.55 -5.68 -2.75
C TRP A 6 28.21 -4.80 -1.65
N THR A 7 29.48 -4.43 -1.83
CA THR A 7 30.23 -3.56 -0.91
C THR A 7 29.86 -2.09 -1.07
N ALA A 8 29.21 -1.70 -2.18
CA ALA A 8 28.88 -0.31 -2.48
C ALA A 8 27.77 0.25 -1.56
N LYS A 9 27.01 -0.61 -0.87
CA LYS A 9 25.92 -0.24 0.06
C LYS A 9 24.95 0.82 -0.50
N LYS A 10 24.69 0.78 -1.81
CA LYS A 10 23.74 1.68 -2.48
C LYS A 10 22.32 1.45 -1.97
N THR A 11 21.54 2.52 -1.82
CA THR A 11 20.12 2.43 -1.42
C THR A 11 19.25 2.01 -2.60
N ASN A 12 18.12 1.36 -2.32
CA ASN A 12 17.20 0.93 -3.38
C ASN A 12 16.68 2.09 -4.23
N ASP A 13 16.61 3.30 -3.68
CA ASP A 13 16.20 4.49 -4.44
C ASP A 13 17.25 4.85 -5.50
N THR A 14 18.52 4.93 -5.12
CA THR A 14 19.62 5.21 -6.08
C THR A 14 19.74 4.15 -7.18
N VAL A 15 19.50 2.88 -6.84
CA VAL A 15 19.51 1.78 -7.82
C VAL A 15 18.38 1.92 -8.83
N LEU A 16 17.21 2.38 -8.42
CA LEU A 16 16.05 2.57 -9.30
C LEU A 16 16.23 3.77 -10.23
N GLU A 17 16.83 4.86 -9.73
CA GLU A 17 17.20 6.03 -10.55
C GLU A 17 18.20 5.65 -11.63
N GLU A 18 19.27 4.93 -11.26
CA GLU A 18 20.32 4.48 -12.19
C GLU A 18 19.79 3.45 -13.21
N ALA A 19 18.80 2.65 -12.82
CA ALA A 19 18.12 1.71 -13.72
C ALA A 19 17.05 2.39 -14.59
N HIS A 20 16.80 3.70 -14.42
CA HIS A 20 15.71 4.44 -15.05
C HIS A 20 14.36 3.69 -14.97
N THR A 21 14.11 3.05 -13.82
CA THR A 21 12.98 2.15 -13.63
C THR A 21 12.07 2.66 -12.53
N THR A 22 10.76 2.68 -12.80
CA THR A 22 9.74 3.10 -11.82
C THR A 22 9.23 1.91 -11.02
N ARG A 23 8.69 2.18 -9.81
CA ARG A 23 8.19 1.14 -8.87
C ARG A 23 6.83 0.54 -9.29
N LEU A 24 6.72 0.10 -10.54
CA LEU A 24 5.48 -0.40 -11.14
C LEU A 24 4.87 -1.57 -10.37
N LEU A 25 5.69 -2.47 -9.82
CA LEU A 25 5.20 -3.63 -9.06
C LEU A 25 4.53 -3.20 -7.75
N ILE A 26 5.15 -2.29 -6.99
CA ILE A 26 4.59 -1.81 -5.72
C ILE A 26 3.28 -1.06 -6.00
N SER A 27 3.26 -0.19 -7.01
CA SER A 27 2.05 0.51 -7.44
C SER A 27 0.93 -0.45 -7.85
N LYS A 28 1.25 -1.54 -8.56
CA LYS A 28 0.27 -2.60 -8.93
C LYS A 28 -0.26 -3.34 -7.70
N ILE A 29 0.61 -3.70 -6.75
CA ILE A 29 0.22 -4.39 -5.52
C ILE A 29 -0.69 -3.49 -4.67
N ARG A 30 -0.27 -2.24 -4.43
CA ARG A 30 -1.06 -1.26 -3.66
C ARG A 30 -2.42 -0.98 -4.29
N LYS A 31 -2.49 -0.87 -5.62
CA LYS A 31 -3.77 -0.74 -6.35
C LYS A 31 -4.70 -1.92 -6.09
N ARG A 32 -4.19 -3.16 -6.13
CA ARG A 32 -4.97 -4.37 -5.86
C ARG A 32 -5.45 -4.40 -4.39
N GLN A 33 -4.55 -4.10 -3.46
CA GLN A 33 -4.86 -3.98 -2.03
C GLN A 33 -5.96 -2.95 -1.76
N ALA A 34 -5.87 -1.75 -2.34
CA ALA A 34 -6.87 -0.69 -2.17
C ALA A 34 -8.22 -1.06 -2.82
N THR A 35 -8.20 -1.73 -3.97
CA THR A 35 -9.42 -2.21 -4.63
C THR A 35 -10.14 -3.23 -3.76
N PHE A 36 -9.40 -4.20 -3.21
CA PHE A 36 -9.92 -5.20 -2.27
C PHE A 36 -10.42 -4.55 -0.98
N PHE A 37 -9.64 -3.65 -0.38
CA PHE A 37 -10.02 -2.93 0.84
C PHE A 37 -11.35 -2.19 0.65
N GLY A 38 -11.50 -1.42 -0.42
CA GLY A 38 -12.76 -0.73 -0.71
C GLY A 38 -13.92 -1.69 -1.00
N HIS A 39 -13.66 -2.88 -1.55
CA HIS A 39 -14.70 -3.90 -1.70
C HIS A 39 -15.17 -4.43 -0.35
N VAL A 40 -14.24 -4.76 0.54
CA VAL A 40 -14.52 -5.25 1.90
C VAL A 40 -15.26 -4.21 2.72
N MET A 41 -14.82 -2.95 2.71
CA MET A 41 -15.47 -1.87 3.46
C MET A 41 -16.89 -1.51 2.98
N ARG A 42 -17.32 -2.03 1.82
CA ARG A 42 -18.67 -1.83 1.27
C ARG A 42 -19.54 -3.09 1.31
N ARG A 43 -18.94 -4.27 1.50
CA ARG A 43 -19.66 -5.53 1.67
C ARG A 43 -19.40 -6.00 3.10
N GLU A 44 -20.37 -5.72 3.98
CA GLU A 44 -20.33 -6.17 5.36
C GLU A 44 -19.99 -7.67 5.44
N LYS A 45 -19.06 -8.02 6.34
CA LYS A 45 -18.67 -9.35 6.88
C LYS A 45 -17.18 -9.47 7.21
N LEU A 46 -16.30 -8.77 6.47
CA LEU A 46 -14.84 -8.93 6.59
C LEU A 46 -14.09 -7.69 7.11
N GLU A 47 -14.82 -6.63 7.46
CA GLU A 47 -14.26 -5.33 7.86
C GLU A 47 -13.35 -5.44 9.09
N ASN A 48 -13.76 -6.23 10.10
CA ASN A 48 -12.99 -6.43 11.31
C ASN A 48 -11.66 -7.16 11.04
N LEU A 49 -11.68 -8.22 10.23
CA LEU A 49 -10.50 -9.02 9.91
C LEU A 49 -9.49 -8.19 9.10
N VAL A 50 -9.98 -7.39 8.14
CA VAL A 50 -9.15 -6.53 7.30
C VAL A 50 -8.63 -5.29 8.04
N THR A 51 -9.42 -4.72 8.96
CA THR A 51 -9.05 -3.53 9.74
C THR A 51 -8.07 -3.85 10.85
N THR A 52 -8.33 -4.90 11.64
CA THR A 52 -7.53 -5.19 12.83
C THR A 52 -6.25 -5.94 12.49
N GLY A 53 -6.20 -6.64 11.35
CA GLY A 53 -5.06 -7.47 10.97
C GLY A 53 -4.73 -8.54 12.01
N MET A 54 -5.66 -8.84 12.92
CA MET A 54 -5.54 -9.90 13.92
C MET A 54 -5.80 -11.22 13.20
N LEU A 55 -4.77 -11.72 12.53
CA LEU A 55 -4.67 -13.14 12.21
C LEU A 55 -4.35 -13.87 13.52
N GLU A 56 -5.08 -14.96 13.82
CA GLU A 56 -4.76 -15.81 14.96
C GLU A 56 -3.31 -16.30 14.86
N GLY A 57 -2.51 -16.07 15.91
CA GLY A 57 -1.11 -16.51 15.97
C GLY A 57 -0.18 -15.57 16.74
N LYS A 58 0.93 -16.12 17.22
CA LYS A 58 1.99 -15.36 17.90
C LYS A 58 2.76 -14.52 16.89
N ARG A 59 2.88 -13.21 17.14
CA ARG A 59 3.69 -12.32 16.29
C ARG A 59 5.16 -12.77 16.31
N SER A 60 5.78 -12.82 15.13
CA SER A 60 7.23 -13.07 15.01
C SER A 60 8.03 -11.90 15.60
N ARG A 61 9.16 -12.18 16.25
CA ARG A 61 10.13 -11.14 16.64
C ARG A 61 10.69 -10.43 15.39
N GLY A 62 10.83 -9.11 15.44
CA GLY A 62 11.34 -8.29 14.32
C GLY A 62 10.55 -6.99 14.14
N LYS A 63 10.80 -6.27 13.02
CA LYS A 63 10.06 -5.06 12.65
C LYS A 63 8.56 -5.37 12.53
N GLN A 64 7.73 -4.51 13.11
CA GLN A 64 6.28 -4.65 13.01
C GLN A 64 5.86 -4.66 11.54
N ARG A 65 5.06 -5.65 11.14
CA ARG A 65 4.42 -5.67 9.82
C ARG A 65 3.53 -4.44 9.71
N GLU A 66 3.67 -3.70 8.62
CA GLU A 66 2.77 -2.60 8.27
C GLU A 66 1.33 -3.12 8.22
N LYS A 67 0.40 -2.47 8.92
CA LYS A 67 -1.01 -2.83 8.79
C LYS A 67 -1.49 -2.38 7.41
N LEU A 68 -2.33 -3.20 6.79
CA LEU A 68 -2.87 -2.90 5.45
C LEU A 68 -3.47 -1.49 5.38
N ILE A 69 -4.26 -1.10 6.39
CA ILE A 69 -4.89 0.22 6.44
C ILE A 69 -3.86 1.35 6.58
N GLU A 70 -2.84 1.19 7.42
CA GLU A 70 -1.77 2.18 7.61
C GLU A 70 -0.99 2.37 6.30
N GLY A 71 -0.58 1.27 5.65
CA GLY A 71 0.12 1.35 4.37
C GLY A 71 -0.70 1.89 3.20
N LEU A 72 -2.01 1.67 3.21
CA LEU A 72 -2.92 2.28 2.24
C LEU A 72 -3.17 3.76 2.54
N THR A 73 -3.28 4.16 3.81
CA THR A 73 -3.42 5.55 4.23
C THR A 73 -2.20 6.37 3.77
N ASP A 74 -0.99 5.86 4.02
CA ASP A 74 0.25 6.51 3.58
C ASP A 74 0.33 6.61 2.06
N TRP A 75 0.03 5.52 1.34
CA TRP A 75 0.09 5.49 -0.12
C TRP A 75 -0.96 6.39 -0.78
N LEU A 76 -2.17 6.45 -0.24
CA LEU A 76 -3.25 7.32 -0.74
C LEU A 76 -3.10 8.77 -0.27
N LYS A 77 -2.14 9.06 0.62
CA LYS A 77 -1.99 10.34 1.32
C LYS A 77 -3.29 10.79 1.99
N ALA A 78 -4.02 9.82 2.54
CA ALA A 78 -5.17 10.11 3.41
C ALA A 78 -4.63 10.55 4.77
N GLY A 79 -5.20 11.59 5.38
CA GLY A 79 -4.66 12.15 6.63
C GLY A 79 -4.70 11.13 7.77
N LYS A 80 -5.81 10.38 7.88
CA LYS A 80 -5.99 9.34 8.91
C LYS A 80 -6.63 8.07 8.34
N SER A 81 -6.43 6.95 9.03
CA SER A 81 -7.06 5.67 8.70
C SER A 81 -8.60 5.72 8.69
N LEU A 82 -9.22 6.55 9.54
CA LEU A 82 -10.66 6.74 9.55
C LEU A 82 -11.16 7.41 8.25
N GLU A 83 -10.47 8.47 7.81
CA GLU A 83 -10.79 9.17 6.56
C GLU A 83 -10.66 8.23 5.35
N ALA A 84 -9.65 7.36 5.35
CA ALA A 84 -9.49 6.34 4.32
C ALA A 84 -10.68 5.36 4.30
N LYS A 85 -11.17 4.94 5.47
CA LYS A 85 -12.39 4.10 5.57
C LYS A 85 -13.62 4.84 5.06
N GLU A 86 -13.85 6.07 5.49
CA GLU A 86 -15.02 6.86 5.06
C GLU A 86 -15.01 7.11 3.55
N ALA A 87 -13.84 7.38 2.98
CA ALA A 87 -13.67 7.55 1.55
C ALA A 87 -14.06 6.30 0.75
N THR A 88 -14.01 5.10 1.33
CA THR A 88 -14.48 3.89 0.65
C THR A 88 -15.99 3.85 0.43
N LYS A 89 -16.79 4.59 1.21
CA LYS A 89 -18.25 4.64 1.05
C LYS A 89 -18.64 5.24 -0.30
N ASP A 90 -17.92 6.28 -0.74
CA ASP A 90 -18.07 6.86 -2.06
C ASP A 90 -17.17 6.13 -3.08
N ARG A 91 -17.80 5.34 -3.95
CA ARG A 91 -17.11 4.57 -4.99
C ARG A 91 -16.35 5.45 -5.99
N LYS A 92 -16.87 6.63 -6.32
CA LYS A 92 -16.24 7.56 -7.28
C LYS A 92 -15.00 8.18 -6.63
N LYS A 93 -15.15 8.73 -5.41
CA LYS A 93 -14.03 9.26 -4.63
C LYS A 93 -12.92 8.23 -4.45
N TRP A 94 -13.26 7.01 -4.04
CA TRP A 94 -12.29 5.92 -3.86
C TRP A 94 -11.51 5.58 -5.13
N ARG A 95 -12.20 5.47 -6.27
CA ARG A 95 -11.55 5.20 -7.58
C ARG A 95 -10.63 6.32 -8.00
N THR A 96 -11.02 7.57 -7.77
CA THR A 96 -10.19 8.75 -8.07
C THR A 96 -8.93 8.78 -7.22
N MET A 97 -9.04 8.51 -5.91
CA MET A 97 -7.88 8.45 -5.01
C MET A 97 -6.88 7.36 -5.46
N ILE A 98 -7.36 6.16 -5.79
CA ILE A 98 -6.51 5.09 -6.32
C ILE A 98 -5.85 5.49 -7.64
N ALA A 99 -6.60 6.10 -8.57
CA ALA A 99 -6.04 6.53 -9.85
C ALA A 99 -4.95 7.58 -9.68
N ASN A 100 -5.14 8.54 -8.78
CA ASN A 100 -4.16 9.58 -8.46
C ASN A 100 -2.90 8.98 -7.81
N ALA A 101 -3.05 8.07 -6.84
CA ALA A 101 -1.93 7.41 -6.19
C ALA A 101 -1.12 6.53 -7.15
N VAL A 102 -1.77 5.87 -8.11
CA VAL A 102 -1.08 5.11 -9.17
C VAL A 102 -0.29 6.05 -10.09
N LYS A 103 -0.87 7.19 -10.48
CA LYS A 103 -0.20 8.20 -11.31
C LYS A 103 1.01 8.85 -10.64
N GLN A 104 1.01 8.97 -9.30
CA GLN A 104 2.16 9.50 -8.55
C GLN A 104 3.30 8.48 -8.41
N GLY A 105 3.03 7.18 -8.60
CA GLY A 105 4.02 6.11 -8.52
C GLY A 105 4.48 5.56 -9.88
N THR A 106 4.08 6.22 -10.97
CA THR A 106 4.52 6.01 -12.36
C THR A 106 5.30 7.22 -12.82
#